data_AF-A0A812IBV0-F1
#
_entry.id   AF-A0A812IBV0-F1
#
_cell.length_a   1.000
_cell.length_b   1.000
_cell.length_c   1.000
_cell.angle_alpha   90.00
_cell.angle_beta   90.00
_cell.angle_gamma   90.00
#
_symmetry.space_group_name_H-M   'P 1'
#
loop_
_entity.id
_entity.type
_entity.pdbx_description
1 polymer ?
#
loop_
_entity_poly.entity_id
_entity_poly.type
_entity_poly.pdbx_seq_one_letter_code
_entity_poly.pdbx_strand_id
1 'polypeptide(L)'
;MEPPQIIGSPDPNFDEVERETGLQRESSLGPETPRSVDFNDLIQELGKEVAKMDVKDPELLRATLASSALSCFGQVLHKKFHGDMYPASFQTEDIDCFWSHSWHGLAWEKILLLMLLYNGRVSLVVGNLAAMLGMALFFAGLLPAYPRTFSIEGATYDFGPWGLTFGCIATLSALVLGRPGSKVFVDRICIHQSDEMKKSMGVLSIGGIIKHSKTMLVLWDPSYSTRLWTTFELAAFLKSHGESGLIVRPTFLATASVAVSLFGLLMNLCNVVVSIENATAALLTIAGLMLMILVIGGAGLRKYFRWVDQCSLQLADFSMAAAKAHCCTINHVDEFGVRTLCDREVIAECVCSWFGSVKEFEESVTLFFLAHVWLS
;
A
#
# COMPACT_ATOMS: atom_id res chain seq x y z
N MET A 1 -30.04 28.66 7.77
CA MET A 1 -28.60 28.34 7.62
C MET A 1 -28.22 28.80 6.22
N GLU A 2 -27.77 30.05 6.15
CA GLU A 2 -27.24 30.66 4.93
C GLU A 2 -25.82 30.14 4.64
N PRO A 3 -25.39 30.08 3.37
CA PRO A 3 -24.02 29.72 3.01
C PRO A 3 -23.06 30.89 3.28
N PRO A 4 -21.79 30.63 3.63
CA PRO A 4 -20.84 31.68 3.96
C PRO A 4 -20.37 32.43 2.70
N GLN A 5 -20.33 33.75 2.84
CA GLN A 5 -19.85 34.73 1.87
C GLN A 5 -18.33 34.65 1.69
N ILE A 6 -17.89 34.69 0.42
CA ILE A 6 -16.51 34.88 -0.01
C ILE A 6 -16.26 36.38 -0.12
N ILE A 7 -15.38 36.95 0.72
CA ILE A 7 -14.79 38.28 0.52
C ILE A 7 -13.34 38.26 1.00
N GLY A 8 -12.42 38.60 0.09
CA GLY A 8 -11.00 38.85 0.36
C GLY A 8 -10.31 39.32 -0.92
N SER A 9 -10.13 40.63 -1.03
CA SER A 9 -9.76 41.50 -2.15
C SER A 9 -8.35 41.28 -2.76
N PRO A 10 -8.08 41.88 -3.95
CA PRO A 10 -6.84 41.70 -4.71
C PRO A 10 -5.76 42.68 -4.24
N ASP A 11 -4.49 42.26 -4.28
CA ASP A 11 -3.34 43.17 -4.23
C ASP A 11 -2.45 42.95 -5.47
N PRO A 12 -1.80 44.01 -6.00
CA PRO A 12 -1.36 44.10 -7.37
C PRO A 12 0.15 43.87 -7.54
N ASN A 13 0.57 43.94 -8.81
CA ASN A 13 1.92 44.29 -9.27
C ASN A 13 2.90 43.11 -9.48
N PHE A 14 2.74 42.43 -10.62
CA PHE A 14 3.72 41.47 -11.17
C PHE A 14 4.59 42.07 -12.29
N ASP A 15 4.48 43.37 -12.58
CA ASP A 15 5.17 44.03 -13.70
C ASP A 15 6.47 44.77 -13.32
N GLU A 16 6.99 44.56 -12.09
CA GLU A 16 8.10 45.36 -11.55
C GLU A 16 9.35 44.55 -11.14
N VAL A 17 9.52 43.32 -11.66
CA VAL A 17 10.73 42.50 -11.44
C VAL A 17 11.54 42.27 -12.73
N GLU A 18 11.02 42.62 -13.91
CA GLU A 18 11.73 42.46 -15.19
C GLU A 18 12.66 43.63 -15.58
N ARG A 19 12.90 44.60 -14.69
CA ARG A 19 13.62 45.83 -15.05
C ARG A 19 15.07 45.95 -14.56
N GLU A 20 15.68 44.90 -14.01
CA GLU A 20 17.06 44.93 -13.50
C GLU A 20 17.95 43.77 -13.97
N THR A 21 18.15 43.60 -15.28
CA THR A 21 19.41 43.04 -15.80
C THR A 21 19.76 43.67 -17.13
N GLY A 22 20.49 44.79 -17.08
CA GLY A 22 21.11 45.39 -18.26
C GLY A 22 22.22 44.49 -18.80
N LEU A 23 21.97 43.88 -19.96
CA LEU A 23 22.98 43.29 -20.82
C LEU A 23 22.62 43.58 -22.28
N GLN A 24 23.11 44.72 -22.78
CA GLN A 24 23.18 44.99 -24.21
C GLN A 24 24.31 44.15 -24.81
N ARG A 25 24.01 43.34 -25.83
CA ARG A 25 24.99 42.88 -26.81
C ARG A 25 24.35 42.73 -28.19
N GLU A 26 24.72 43.68 -29.04
CA GLU A 26 25.01 43.61 -30.47
C GLU A 26 24.17 42.71 -31.39
N SER A 27 23.53 43.39 -32.33
CA SER A 27 22.98 42.87 -33.57
C SER A 27 24.06 42.19 -34.42
N SER A 28 23.80 40.96 -34.88
CA SER A 28 23.91 40.51 -36.27
C SER A 28 23.97 38.98 -36.36
N LEU A 29 22.82 38.32 -36.35
CA LEU A 29 22.64 36.96 -36.86
C LEU A 29 21.17 36.88 -37.31
N GLY A 30 20.94 36.27 -38.49
CA GLY A 30 19.64 36.26 -39.16
C GLY A 30 18.53 35.59 -38.33
N PRO A 31 17.28 35.53 -38.86
CA PRO A 31 16.21 34.83 -38.18
C PRO A 31 16.49 33.33 -38.22
N GLU A 32 17.28 32.83 -37.27
CA GLU A 32 17.20 31.44 -36.90
C GLU A 32 15.83 31.25 -36.27
N THR A 33 14.92 30.69 -37.06
CA THR A 33 13.69 30.09 -36.55
C THR A 33 14.05 29.25 -35.33
N PRO A 34 13.43 29.47 -34.15
CA PRO A 34 13.65 28.61 -33.00
C PRO A 34 13.38 27.18 -33.46
N ARG A 35 14.37 26.28 -33.33
CA ARG A 35 14.15 24.85 -33.59
C ARG A 35 12.89 24.45 -32.84
N SER A 36 11.84 24.10 -33.56
CA SER A 36 10.66 23.46 -32.96
C SER A 36 11.18 22.22 -32.25
N VAL A 37 11.14 22.21 -30.92
CA VAL A 37 11.55 21.06 -30.11
C VAL A 37 10.70 19.87 -30.56
N ASP A 38 11.34 18.86 -31.15
CA ASP A 38 10.64 17.62 -31.49
C ASP A 38 10.34 16.89 -30.18
N PHE A 39 9.06 16.71 -29.90
CA PHE A 39 8.60 16.00 -28.70
C PHE A 39 9.15 14.56 -28.66
N ASN A 40 9.39 13.94 -29.82
CA ASN A 40 9.94 12.58 -29.87
C ASN A 40 11.39 12.55 -29.38
N ASP A 41 12.21 13.52 -29.76
CA ASP A 41 13.60 13.63 -29.30
C ASP A 41 13.63 13.84 -27.78
N LEU A 42 12.77 14.72 -27.26
CA LEU A 42 12.67 14.98 -25.83
C LEU A 42 12.23 13.73 -25.03
N ILE A 43 11.30 12.94 -25.56
CA ILE A 43 10.86 11.68 -24.94
C ILE A 43 12.02 10.68 -24.88
N GLN A 44 12.80 10.55 -25.96
CA GLN A 44 13.94 9.65 -26.00
C GLN A 44 15.04 10.08 -25.03
N GLU A 45 15.38 11.38 -24.99
CA GLU A 45 16.36 11.92 -24.04
C GLU A 45 15.89 11.71 -22.60
N LEU A 46 14.64 12.07 -22.29
CA LEU A 46 14.08 11.89 -20.96
C LEU A 46 14.02 10.42 -20.55
N GLY A 47 13.60 9.53 -21.46
CA GLY A 47 13.58 8.09 -21.22
C GLY A 47 14.96 7.54 -20.88
N LYS A 48 15.99 7.94 -21.64
CA LYS A 48 17.39 7.57 -21.35
C LYS A 48 17.87 8.12 -20.00
N GLU A 49 17.51 9.35 -19.66
CA GLU A 49 17.87 9.95 -18.37
C GLU A 49 17.19 9.27 -17.18
N VAL A 50 15.90 8.91 -17.30
CA VAL A 50 15.17 8.17 -16.26
C VAL A 50 15.68 6.73 -16.15
N ALA A 51 16.06 6.12 -17.28
CA ALA A 51 16.62 4.77 -17.34
C ALA A 51 17.95 4.61 -16.56
N LYS A 52 18.68 5.71 -16.29
CA LYS A 52 19.89 5.66 -15.44
C LYS A 52 19.58 5.31 -13.98
N MET A 53 18.33 5.54 -13.55
CA MET A 53 17.88 5.30 -12.18
C MET A 53 18.74 6.07 -11.15
N ASP A 54 19.07 7.32 -11.46
CA ASP A 54 19.78 8.21 -10.55
C ASP A 54 18.80 9.11 -9.80
N VAL A 55 19.08 9.35 -8.52
CA VAL A 55 18.36 10.36 -7.74
C VAL A 55 18.88 11.73 -8.16
N LYS A 56 18.00 12.62 -8.62
CA LYS A 56 18.42 13.91 -9.20
C LYS A 56 19.05 14.86 -8.19
N ASP A 57 18.67 14.74 -6.93
CA ASP A 57 19.21 15.49 -5.80
C ASP A 57 19.23 14.56 -4.57
N PRO A 58 20.35 14.39 -3.86
CA PRO A 58 20.42 13.61 -2.63
C PRO A 58 19.32 13.97 -1.60
N GLU A 59 18.84 15.21 -1.59
CA GLU A 59 17.75 15.64 -0.70
C GLU A 59 16.39 14.99 -0.98
N LEU A 60 16.21 14.46 -2.20
CA LEU A 60 15.00 13.76 -2.64
C LEU A 60 14.99 12.30 -2.18
N LEU A 61 16.12 11.75 -1.77
CA LEU A 61 16.17 10.41 -1.20
C LEU A 61 15.66 10.45 0.24
N ARG A 62 14.34 10.24 0.36
CA ARG A 62 13.61 10.40 1.63
C ARG A 62 12.85 9.14 1.98
N ALA A 63 12.71 8.91 3.28
CA ALA A 63 11.85 7.87 3.83
C ALA A 63 10.97 8.45 4.94
N THR A 64 9.96 7.69 5.34
CA THR A 64 9.23 7.90 6.59
C THR A 64 9.26 6.62 7.41
N LEU A 65 8.92 6.69 8.69
CA LEU A 65 8.74 5.49 9.48
C LEU A 65 7.41 4.84 9.11
N ALA A 66 7.38 3.51 9.01
CA ALA A 66 6.14 2.76 8.77
C ALA A 66 5.05 3.12 9.81
N SER A 67 5.44 3.36 11.08
CA SER A 67 4.53 3.85 12.12
C SER A 67 3.91 5.21 11.81
N SER A 68 4.66 6.11 11.18
CA SER A 68 4.18 7.44 10.79
C SER A 68 3.21 7.34 9.62
N ALA A 69 3.55 6.52 8.61
CA ALA A 69 2.66 6.25 7.47
C ALA A 69 1.35 5.54 7.88
N LEU A 70 1.39 4.71 8.92
CA LEU A 70 0.22 3.99 9.47
C LEU A 70 -0.51 4.75 10.59
N SER A 71 -0.01 5.93 10.98
CA SER A 71 -0.67 6.76 11.99
C SER A 71 -2.09 7.14 11.56
N CYS A 72 -2.97 7.35 12.55
CA CYS A 72 -4.39 7.65 12.31
C CYS A 72 -5.07 6.66 11.34
N PHE A 73 -4.80 5.36 11.50
CA PHE A 73 -5.27 4.30 10.61
C PHE A 73 -4.85 4.52 9.15
N GLY A 74 -3.61 4.95 8.93
CA GLY A 74 -3.05 5.18 7.60
C GLY A 74 -3.84 6.19 6.77
N GLN A 75 -4.34 7.26 7.41
CA GLN A 75 -5.16 8.28 6.76
C GLN A 75 -4.54 8.82 5.46
N VAL A 76 -3.21 8.90 5.40
CA VAL A 76 -2.44 9.32 4.21
C VAL A 76 -2.66 8.42 2.99
N LEU A 77 -2.98 7.14 3.18
CA LEU A 77 -3.28 6.17 2.12
C LEU A 77 -4.71 6.31 1.57
N HIS A 78 -5.55 7.16 2.17
CA HIS A 78 -6.89 7.43 1.64
C HIS A 78 -6.83 8.41 0.46
N LYS A 79 -7.58 8.11 -0.61
CA LYS A 79 -7.61 8.96 -1.82
C LYS A 79 -8.04 10.42 -1.55
N LYS A 80 -8.91 10.65 -0.56
CA LYS A 80 -9.44 11.98 -0.21
C LYS A 80 -8.56 12.77 0.76
N PHE A 81 -7.36 12.28 1.06
CA PHE A 81 -6.45 12.98 1.96
C PHE A 81 -5.70 14.09 1.20
N HIS A 82 -5.73 15.31 1.76
CA HIS A 82 -5.13 16.52 1.16
C HIS A 82 -4.16 17.23 2.13
N GLY A 83 -3.77 16.60 3.23
CA GLY A 83 -2.82 17.18 4.17
C GLY A 83 -1.39 17.10 3.64
N ASP A 84 -0.56 18.10 3.95
CA ASP A 84 0.87 18.02 3.72
C ASP A 84 1.51 17.09 4.76
N MET A 85 2.08 15.99 4.28
CA MET A 85 2.80 15.00 5.09
C MET A 85 4.29 14.99 4.79
N TYR A 86 4.78 15.88 3.91
CA TYR A 86 6.19 15.96 3.59
C TYR A 86 7.09 16.16 4.83
N PRO A 87 6.70 16.96 5.85
CA PRO A 87 7.47 17.10 7.09
C PRO A 87 7.61 15.80 7.90
N ALA A 88 6.76 14.79 7.65
CA ALA A 88 6.86 13.47 8.29
C ALA A 88 7.86 12.52 7.61
N SER A 89 8.48 12.94 6.51
CA SER A 89 9.63 12.26 5.89
C SER A 89 10.95 12.87 6.33
N PHE A 90 12.05 12.14 6.15
CA PHE A 90 13.42 12.57 6.43
C PHE A 90 14.37 12.04 5.35
N GLN A 91 15.47 12.76 5.11
CA GLN A 91 16.53 12.32 4.19
C GLN A 91 17.23 11.07 4.72
N THR A 92 17.58 10.15 3.83
CA THR A 92 18.23 8.88 4.17
C THR A 92 19.14 8.43 3.02
N GLU A 93 20.10 7.56 3.29
CA GLU A 93 20.96 6.96 2.26
C GLU A 93 20.37 5.65 1.71
N ASP A 94 19.54 4.99 2.52
CA ASP A 94 18.90 3.70 2.23
C ASP A 94 17.45 3.65 2.74
N ILE A 95 16.63 2.88 2.04
CA ILE A 95 15.22 2.63 2.36
C ILE A 95 15.03 1.14 2.64
N ASP A 96 14.36 0.77 3.73
CA ASP A 96 14.17 -0.65 4.05
C ASP A 96 13.14 -1.29 3.12
N CYS A 97 12.07 -0.56 2.78
CA CYS A 97 11.02 -1.06 1.91
C CYS A 97 10.35 0.04 1.07
N PHE A 98 10.23 -0.18 -0.23
CA PHE A 98 9.41 0.64 -1.13
C PHE A 98 7.98 0.08 -1.16
N TRP A 99 6.97 0.89 -0.84
CA TRP A 99 5.56 0.47 -0.93
C TRP A 99 4.97 0.81 -2.29
N SER A 100 4.96 -0.17 -3.20
CA SER A 100 4.28 -0.01 -4.48
C SER A 100 2.81 -0.41 -4.34
N HIS A 101 1.91 0.48 -4.77
CA HIS A 101 0.47 0.28 -4.62
C HIS A 101 -0.33 1.13 -5.62
N SER A 102 -1.56 0.71 -5.91
CA SER A 102 -2.51 1.54 -6.65
C SER A 102 -3.30 2.45 -5.72
N TRP A 103 -3.57 3.69 -6.13
CA TRP A 103 -4.47 4.60 -5.40
C TRP A 103 -5.97 4.32 -5.61
N HIS A 104 -6.35 3.36 -6.46
CA HIS A 104 -7.75 3.07 -6.81
C HIS A 104 -8.37 1.95 -5.99
N GLY A 105 -7.58 0.99 -5.51
CA GLY A 105 -8.06 -0.07 -4.62
C GLY A 105 -8.46 0.47 -3.23
N LEU A 106 -9.15 -0.36 -2.45
CA LEU A 106 -9.63 0.00 -1.12
C LEU A 106 -8.46 0.32 -0.16
N ALA A 107 -8.41 1.55 0.34
CA ALA A 107 -7.33 2.00 1.22
C ALA A 107 -7.26 1.17 2.52
N TRP A 108 -8.41 0.85 3.11
CA TRP A 108 -8.47 0.11 4.38
C TRP A 108 -7.88 -1.30 4.27
N GLU A 109 -8.02 -1.98 3.12
CA GLU A 109 -7.42 -3.31 2.92
C GLU A 109 -5.88 -3.22 2.90
N LYS A 110 -5.34 -2.18 2.26
CA LYS A 110 -3.89 -1.89 2.25
C LYS A 110 -3.39 -1.56 3.65
N ILE A 111 -4.11 -0.72 4.38
CA ILE A 111 -3.77 -0.35 5.76
C ILE A 111 -3.75 -1.59 6.65
N LEU A 112 -4.78 -2.43 6.60
CA LEU A 112 -4.82 -3.67 7.36
C LEU A 112 -3.69 -4.63 6.98
N LEU A 113 -3.38 -4.76 5.69
CA LEU A 113 -2.27 -5.56 5.22
C LEU A 113 -0.93 -5.06 5.75
N LEU A 114 -0.69 -3.75 5.70
CA LEU A 114 0.51 -3.15 6.24
C LEU A 114 0.60 -3.34 7.76
N MET A 115 -0.48 -3.14 8.51
CA MET A 115 -0.51 -3.43 9.96
C MET A 115 -0.18 -4.91 10.23
N LEU A 116 -0.76 -5.83 9.46
CA LEU A 116 -0.48 -7.26 9.59
C LEU A 116 0.98 -7.59 9.30
N LEU A 117 1.57 -7.04 8.24
CA LEU A 117 2.95 -7.33 7.86
C LEU A 117 3.97 -6.76 8.86
N TYR A 118 3.76 -5.53 9.32
CA TYR A 118 4.70 -4.86 10.21
C TYR A 118 4.51 -5.21 11.69
N ASN A 119 3.27 -5.34 12.17
CA ASN A 119 2.97 -5.59 13.58
C ASN A 119 2.59 -7.05 13.86
N GLY A 120 2.29 -7.87 12.85
CA GLY A 120 1.69 -9.20 13.03
C GLY A 120 2.52 -10.16 13.88
N ARG A 121 3.85 -10.24 13.67
CA ARG A 121 4.71 -11.15 14.45
C ARG A 121 4.72 -10.79 15.93
N VAL A 122 4.89 -9.51 16.25
CA VAL A 122 4.84 -9.00 17.62
C VAL A 122 3.45 -9.22 18.22
N SER A 123 2.40 -8.97 17.44
CA SER A 123 1.02 -9.15 17.86
C SER A 123 0.69 -10.59 18.24
N LEU A 124 1.19 -11.55 17.45
CA LEU A 124 1.03 -12.98 17.75
C LEU A 124 1.79 -13.37 19.02
N VAL A 125 3.02 -12.89 19.22
CA VAL A 125 3.78 -13.20 20.45
C VAL A 125 3.07 -12.62 21.68
N VAL A 126 2.71 -11.34 21.64
CA VAL A 126 1.99 -10.66 22.73
C VAL A 126 0.65 -11.33 23.00
N GLY A 127 -0.10 -11.69 21.95
CA GLY A 127 -1.34 -12.44 22.03
C GLY A 127 -1.18 -13.80 22.71
N ASN A 128 -0.20 -14.60 22.29
CA ASN A 128 0.05 -15.92 22.88
C ASN A 128 0.44 -15.82 24.37
N LEU A 129 1.31 -14.87 24.73
CA LEU A 129 1.68 -14.63 26.13
C LEU A 129 0.46 -14.21 26.96
N ALA A 130 -0.40 -13.33 26.44
CA ALA A 130 -1.62 -12.92 27.10
C ALA A 130 -2.62 -14.08 27.25
N ALA A 131 -2.71 -14.97 26.25
CA ALA A 131 -3.54 -16.17 26.32
C ALA A 131 -3.06 -17.15 27.40
N MET A 132 -1.74 -17.40 27.45
CA MET A 132 -1.13 -18.23 28.49
C MET A 132 -1.36 -17.62 29.88
N LEU A 133 -1.24 -16.31 30.03
CA LEU A 133 -1.55 -15.60 31.27
C LEU A 133 -3.03 -15.75 31.66
N GLY A 134 -3.97 -15.52 30.73
CA GLY A 134 -5.40 -15.69 30.98
C GLY A 134 -5.76 -17.12 31.41
N MET A 135 -5.12 -18.12 30.80
CA MET A 135 -5.26 -19.52 31.18
C MET A 135 -4.67 -19.81 32.57
N ALA A 136 -3.47 -19.31 32.87
CA ALA A 136 -2.82 -19.50 34.17
C ALA A 136 -3.61 -18.84 35.31
N LEU A 137 -4.14 -17.63 35.10
CA LEU A 137 -4.98 -16.93 36.08
C LEU A 137 -6.29 -17.68 36.34
N PHE A 138 -6.87 -18.31 35.30
CA PHE A 138 -8.03 -19.18 35.45
C PHE A 138 -7.71 -20.43 36.29
N PHE A 139 -6.63 -21.15 35.98
CA PHE A 139 -6.22 -22.33 36.76
C PHE A 139 -5.80 -21.99 38.20
N ALA A 140 -5.32 -20.77 38.44
CA ALA A 140 -5.02 -20.27 39.78
C ALA A 140 -6.29 -19.86 40.58
N GLY A 141 -7.49 -19.96 39.99
CA GLY A 141 -8.75 -19.57 40.63
C GLY A 141 -8.95 -18.06 40.76
N LEU A 142 -8.16 -17.24 40.05
CA LEU A 142 -8.25 -15.78 40.10
C LEU A 142 -9.27 -15.21 39.10
N LEU A 143 -9.66 -15.99 38.09
CA LEU A 143 -10.69 -15.63 37.13
C LEU A 143 -11.90 -16.56 37.28
N PRO A 144 -13.13 -16.05 37.09
CA PRO A 144 -14.32 -16.83 37.35
C PRO A 144 -14.52 -17.93 36.31
N ALA A 145 -14.99 -19.08 36.78
CA ALA A 145 -15.53 -20.16 35.96
C ALA A 145 -16.95 -19.85 35.53
N TYR A 146 -17.30 -20.26 34.31
CA TYR A 146 -18.69 -20.30 33.87
C TYR A 146 -19.21 -21.73 34.00
N PRO A 147 -20.42 -21.92 34.59
CA PRO A 147 -21.01 -23.23 34.79
C PRO A 147 -21.46 -23.81 33.44
N ARG A 148 -20.49 -24.37 32.72
CA ARG A 148 -20.67 -25.16 31.50
C ARG A 148 -20.05 -26.53 31.73
N THR A 149 -20.47 -27.19 32.80
CA THR A 149 -19.90 -28.47 33.22
C THR A 149 -20.09 -29.50 32.12
N PHE A 150 -18.99 -29.94 31.53
CA PHE A 150 -18.95 -31.14 30.72
C PHE A 150 -18.25 -32.24 31.52
N SER A 151 -18.79 -33.46 31.44
CA SER A 151 -18.20 -34.64 32.09
C SER A 151 -17.41 -35.43 31.06
N ILE A 152 -16.11 -35.58 31.27
CA ILE A 152 -15.25 -36.50 30.52
C ILE A 152 -14.72 -37.50 31.54
N GLU A 153 -15.00 -38.79 31.33
CA GLU A 153 -14.54 -39.88 32.20
C GLU A 153 -14.93 -39.70 33.69
N GLY A 154 -16.04 -39.02 33.97
CA GLY A 154 -16.53 -38.78 35.33
C GLY A 154 -15.94 -37.56 36.03
N ALA A 155 -14.99 -36.85 35.42
CA ALA A 155 -14.49 -35.57 35.90
C ALA A 155 -15.30 -34.41 35.32
N THR A 156 -15.76 -33.50 36.19
CA THR A 156 -16.46 -32.27 35.80
C THR A 156 -15.46 -31.15 35.57
N TYR A 157 -15.51 -30.52 34.40
CA TYR A 157 -14.66 -29.39 34.06
C TYR A 157 -15.48 -28.12 33.89
N ASP A 158 -14.99 -27.02 34.46
CA ASP A 158 -15.54 -25.69 34.28
C ASP A 158 -14.98 -25.02 33.02
N PHE A 159 -15.80 -24.18 32.38
CA PHE A 159 -15.40 -23.46 31.17
C PHE A 159 -14.76 -22.11 31.52
N GLY A 160 -13.53 -21.90 31.03
CA GLY A 160 -12.76 -20.67 31.18
C GLY A 160 -12.43 -20.03 29.83
N PRO A 161 -13.16 -18.98 29.38
CA PRO A 161 -12.94 -18.32 28.08
C PRO A 161 -11.69 -17.42 28.04
N TRP A 162 -10.98 -17.30 29.17
CA TRP A 162 -10.03 -16.23 29.44
C TRP A 162 -8.79 -16.25 28.56
N GLY A 163 -8.27 -17.43 28.23
CA GLY A 163 -7.11 -17.55 27.34
C GLY A 163 -7.40 -16.96 25.96
N LEU A 164 -8.52 -17.35 25.35
CA LEU A 164 -8.91 -16.83 24.04
C LEU A 164 -9.26 -15.33 24.09
N THR A 165 -9.97 -14.88 25.13
CA THR A 165 -10.31 -13.45 25.31
C THR A 165 -9.05 -12.59 25.43
N PHE A 166 -8.13 -12.95 26.34
CA PHE A 166 -6.90 -12.19 26.57
C PHE A 166 -6.01 -12.21 25.33
N GLY A 167 -5.86 -13.38 24.71
CA GLY A 167 -5.06 -13.53 23.51
C GLY A 167 -5.57 -12.71 22.33
N CYS A 168 -6.88 -12.77 22.03
CA CYS A 168 -7.48 -11.99 20.94
C CYS A 168 -7.39 -10.48 21.21
N ILE A 169 -7.73 -10.02 22.41
CA ILE A 169 -7.68 -8.59 22.75
C ILE A 169 -6.23 -8.08 22.64
N ALA A 170 -5.26 -8.80 23.19
CA ALA A 170 -3.86 -8.42 23.15
C ALA A 170 -3.30 -8.45 21.71
N THR A 171 -3.66 -9.46 20.91
CA THR A 171 -3.28 -9.54 19.48
C THR A 171 -3.81 -8.35 18.71
N LEU A 172 -5.10 -8.05 18.80
CA LEU A 172 -5.73 -6.95 18.07
C LEU A 172 -5.18 -5.59 18.54
N SER A 173 -4.95 -5.44 19.84
CA SER A 173 -4.38 -4.21 20.41
C SER A 173 -2.95 -4.00 19.93
N ALA A 174 -2.10 -5.03 19.98
CA ALA A 174 -0.72 -4.96 19.50
C ALA A 174 -0.65 -4.72 17.97
N LEU A 175 -1.61 -5.26 17.22
CA LEU A 175 -1.70 -5.08 15.77
C LEU A 175 -1.96 -3.62 15.40
N VAL A 176 -2.87 -2.96 16.12
CA VAL A 176 -3.28 -1.57 15.86
C VAL A 176 -2.31 -0.56 16.49
N LEU A 177 -1.82 -0.84 17.70
CA LEU A 177 -0.98 0.09 18.48
C LEU A 177 0.52 -0.10 18.22
N GLY A 178 0.91 -1.13 17.48
CA GLY A 178 2.29 -1.38 17.12
C GLY A 178 2.90 -0.22 16.34
N ARG A 179 4.14 0.14 16.67
CA ARG A 179 4.88 1.26 16.08
C ARG A 179 6.11 0.74 15.34
N PRO A 180 5.95 0.26 14.09
CA PRO A 180 7.07 -0.29 13.34
C PRO A 180 8.06 0.80 12.95
N GLY A 181 9.34 0.57 13.25
CA GLY A 181 10.43 1.52 13.01
C GLY A 181 11.11 1.41 11.64
N SER A 182 10.59 0.60 10.71
CA SER A 182 11.17 0.44 9.37
C SER A 182 11.07 1.72 8.55
N LYS A 183 12.14 2.05 7.83
CA LYS A 183 12.20 3.18 6.90
C LYS A 183 11.53 2.80 5.59
N VAL A 184 10.41 3.42 5.28
CA VAL A 184 9.59 3.10 4.10
C VAL A 184 9.44 4.29 3.18
N PHE A 185 9.35 4.01 1.89
CA PHE A 185 8.98 5.01 0.90
C PHE A 185 7.47 4.96 0.63
N VAL A 186 6.83 6.13 0.76
CA VAL A 186 5.44 6.36 0.36
C VAL A 186 5.45 7.67 -0.41
N ASP A 187 5.13 7.61 -1.70
CA ASP A 187 5.09 8.73 -2.66
C ASP A 187 4.48 10.00 -2.05
N ARG A 188 3.29 9.92 -1.44
CA ARG A 188 2.58 11.08 -0.88
C ARG A 188 3.28 11.73 0.33
N ILE A 189 4.15 11.00 1.03
CA ILE A 189 4.88 11.49 2.20
C ILE A 189 6.30 11.91 1.81
N CYS A 190 6.93 11.17 0.91
CA CYS A 190 8.35 11.31 0.60
C CYS A 190 8.61 12.25 -0.58
N ILE A 191 7.61 12.49 -1.44
CA ILE A 191 7.65 13.49 -2.52
C ILE A 191 6.88 14.73 -2.08
N HIS A 192 7.46 15.90 -2.30
CA HIS A 192 6.84 17.18 -1.96
C HIS A 192 5.59 17.40 -2.83
N GLN A 193 4.39 17.35 -2.24
CA GLN A 193 3.13 17.38 -3.02
C GLN A 193 2.70 18.78 -3.46
N SER A 194 3.15 19.83 -2.76
CA SER A 194 2.70 21.21 -2.96
C SER A 194 3.61 22.08 -3.84
N ASP A 195 4.84 21.63 -4.11
CA ASP A 195 5.83 22.36 -4.90
C ASP A 195 6.02 21.56 -6.19
N GLU A 196 5.48 22.07 -7.30
CA GLU A 196 5.44 21.33 -8.57
C GLU A 196 6.84 21.03 -9.12
N MET A 197 7.83 21.88 -8.84
CA MET A 197 9.21 21.64 -9.27
C MET A 197 9.81 20.48 -8.46
N LYS A 198 9.71 20.52 -7.13
CA LYS A 198 10.20 19.43 -6.26
C LYS A 198 9.44 18.13 -6.48
N LYS A 199 8.14 18.20 -6.75
CA LYS A 199 7.30 17.06 -7.11
C LYS A 199 7.79 16.40 -8.38
N SER A 200 8.00 17.19 -9.43
CA SER A 200 8.52 16.71 -10.72
C SER A 200 9.90 16.06 -10.55
N MET A 201 10.80 16.71 -9.82
CA MET A 201 12.13 16.15 -9.53
C MET A 201 12.06 14.86 -8.70
N GLY A 202 11.13 14.78 -7.75
CA GLY A 202 10.86 13.57 -6.97
C GLY A 202 10.33 12.42 -7.83
N VAL A 203 9.38 12.70 -8.73
CA VAL A 203 8.83 11.70 -9.68
C VAL A 203 9.92 11.19 -10.61
N LEU A 204 10.75 12.08 -11.17
CA LEU A 204 11.90 11.70 -12.02
C LEU A 204 12.97 10.90 -11.25
N SER A 205 13.00 11.02 -9.93
CA SER A 205 13.94 10.29 -9.06
C SER A 205 13.41 8.94 -8.58
N ILE A 206 12.16 8.55 -8.88
CA ILE A 206 11.55 7.30 -8.38
C ILE A 206 12.41 6.06 -8.74
N GLY A 207 12.95 5.99 -9.96
CA GLY A 207 13.83 4.89 -10.34
C GLY A 207 15.07 4.78 -9.43
N GLY A 208 15.70 5.91 -9.10
CA GLY A 208 16.82 5.94 -8.15
C GLY A 208 16.41 5.63 -6.72
N ILE A 209 15.26 6.13 -6.27
CA ILE A 209 14.71 5.80 -4.94
C ILE A 209 14.47 4.29 -4.81
N ILE A 210 13.94 3.65 -5.85
CA ILE A 210 13.75 2.20 -5.92
C ILE A 210 15.10 1.48 -5.86
N LYS A 211 16.11 1.95 -6.60
CA LYS A 211 17.48 1.41 -6.55
C LYS A 211 18.11 1.46 -5.16
N HIS A 212 17.75 2.44 -4.33
CA HIS A 212 18.19 2.59 -2.94
C HIS A 212 17.29 1.86 -1.92
N SER A 213 16.27 1.14 -2.38
CA SER A 213 15.34 0.40 -1.52
C SER A 213 15.71 -1.09 -1.44
N LYS A 214 15.96 -1.59 -0.22
CA LYS A 214 16.38 -3.00 0.00
C LYS A 214 15.34 -4.03 -0.43
N THR A 215 14.06 -3.68 -0.29
CA THR A 215 12.93 -4.53 -0.66
C THR A 215 11.83 -3.70 -1.29
N MET A 216 10.97 -4.35 -2.08
CA MET A 216 9.73 -3.76 -2.59
C MET A 216 8.55 -4.59 -2.11
N LEU A 217 7.62 -3.93 -1.41
CA LEU A 217 6.33 -4.51 -1.05
C LEU A 217 5.28 -4.03 -2.05
N VAL A 218 4.80 -4.96 -2.87
CA VAL A 218 3.68 -4.74 -3.78
C VAL A 218 2.39 -5.08 -3.05
N LEU A 219 1.61 -4.05 -2.73
CA LEU A 219 0.24 -4.19 -2.21
C LEU A 219 -0.70 -4.45 -3.38
N TRP A 220 -0.78 -5.73 -3.76
CA TRP A 220 -1.48 -6.14 -4.95
C TRP A 220 -2.99 -6.02 -4.76
N ASP A 221 -3.67 -5.40 -5.72
CA ASP A 221 -5.12 -5.36 -5.85
C ASP A 221 -5.50 -5.37 -7.35
N PRO A 222 -6.77 -5.64 -7.74
CA PRO A 222 -7.13 -5.79 -9.15
C PRO A 222 -6.89 -4.55 -10.01
N SER A 223 -6.67 -3.38 -9.38
CA SER A 223 -6.31 -2.16 -10.08
C SER A 223 -4.80 -1.96 -10.22
N TYR A 224 -3.96 -2.71 -9.51
CA TYR A 224 -2.49 -2.56 -9.51
C TYR A 224 -1.89 -2.76 -10.90
N SER A 225 -2.18 -3.88 -11.56
CA SER A 225 -1.66 -4.20 -12.90
C SER A 225 -2.20 -3.27 -14.00
N THR A 226 -3.25 -2.50 -13.71
CA THR A 226 -3.88 -1.59 -14.67
C THR A 226 -3.25 -0.21 -14.70
N ARG A 227 -2.22 0.07 -13.90
CA ARG A 227 -1.61 1.41 -13.78
C ARG A 227 -0.20 1.40 -14.35
N LEU A 228 0.09 2.38 -15.19
CA LEU A 228 1.39 2.45 -15.87
C LEU A 228 2.55 2.69 -14.88
N TRP A 229 2.37 3.56 -13.90
CA TRP A 229 3.41 3.90 -12.94
C TRP A 229 3.77 2.74 -11.99
N THR A 230 2.80 1.94 -11.53
CA THR A 230 3.09 0.74 -10.72
C THR A 230 3.83 -0.33 -11.53
N THR A 231 3.54 -0.44 -12.82
CA THR A 231 4.31 -1.27 -13.76
C THR A 231 5.75 -0.77 -13.90
N PHE A 232 5.94 0.54 -14.04
CA PHE A 232 7.27 1.14 -14.09
C PHE A 232 8.06 0.88 -12.81
N GLU A 233 7.44 1.05 -11.64
CA GLU A 233 8.06 0.77 -10.34
C GLU A 233 8.54 -0.70 -10.25
N LEU A 234 7.68 -1.64 -10.65
CA LEU A 234 8.03 -3.05 -10.71
C LEU A 234 9.20 -3.32 -11.68
N ALA A 235 9.17 -2.73 -12.87
CA ALA A 235 10.24 -2.85 -13.86
C ALA A 235 11.57 -2.30 -13.33
N ALA A 236 11.54 -1.12 -12.70
CA ALA A 236 12.70 -0.50 -12.07
C ALA A 236 13.28 -1.38 -10.96
N PHE A 237 12.43 -1.98 -10.12
CA PHE A 237 12.90 -2.87 -9.04
C PHE A 237 13.54 -4.14 -9.60
N LEU A 238 12.87 -4.82 -10.53
CA LEU A 238 13.41 -6.03 -11.17
C LEU A 238 14.73 -5.74 -11.90
N LYS A 239 14.86 -4.57 -12.53
CA LYS A 239 16.13 -4.16 -13.16
C LYS A 239 17.27 -3.98 -12.16
N SER A 240 16.99 -3.38 -11.01
CA SER A 240 18.01 -3.01 -10.03
C SER A 240 18.37 -4.13 -9.05
N HIS A 241 17.43 -5.02 -8.72
CA HIS A 241 17.57 -6.03 -7.67
C HIS A 241 17.31 -7.47 -8.16
N GLY A 242 16.84 -7.64 -9.39
CA GLY A 242 16.25 -8.91 -9.82
C GLY A 242 14.99 -9.24 -9.01
N GLU A 243 14.76 -10.53 -8.79
CA GLU A 243 13.60 -11.02 -8.01
C GLU A 243 13.83 -10.95 -6.50
N SER A 244 15.08 -10.77 -6.07
CA SER A 244 15.45 -10.79 -4.65
C SER A 244 14.89 -9.55 -3.94
N GLY A 245 14.10 -9.77 -2.89
CA GLY A 245 13.49 -8.69 -2.10
C GLY A 245 12.18 -8.14 -2.67
N LEU A 246 11.65 -8.71 -3.76
CA LEU A 246 10.30 -8.42 -4.24
C LEU A 246 9.28 -9.23 -3.45
N ILE A 247 8.39 -8.54 -2.74
CA ILE A 247 7.36 -9.14 -1.88
C ILE A 247 5.99 -8.72 -2.43
N VAL A 248 5.25 -9.66 -2.98
CA VAL A 248 3.89 -9.41 -3.49
C VAL A 248 2.89 -9.93 -2.45
N ARG A 249 1.96 -9.07 -2.01
CA ARG A 249 0.93 -9.47 -1.06
C ARG A 249 -0.45 -9.00 -1.49
N PRO A 250 -1.44 -9.91 -1.58
CA PRO A 250 -2.81 -9.55 -1.92
C PRO A 250 -3.45 -8.77 -0.76
N THR A 251 -4.07 -7.62 -1.04
CA THR A 251 -4.65 -6.74 0.00
C THR A 251 -5.73 -7.43 0.83
N PHE A 252 -6.44 -8.41 0.26
CA PHE A 252 -7.48 -9.15 0.98
C PHE A 252 -6.95 -10.12 2.05
N LEU A 253 -5.66 -10.48 2.04
CA LEU A 253 -5.08 -11.41 3.02
C LEU A 253 -5.36 -10.97 4.46
N ALA A 254 -5.12 -9.70 4.77
CA ALA A 254 -5.30 -9.20 6.13
C ALA A 254 -6.77 -9.09 6.54
N THR A 255 -7.66 -8.76 5.60
CA THR A 255 -9.10 -8.80 5.83
C THR A 255 -9.54 -10.20 6.26
N ALA A 256 -9.06 -11.25 5.57
CA ALA A 256 -9.35 -12.63 5.95
C ALA A 256 -8.79 -12.98 7.33
N SER A 257 -7.54 -12.63 7.63
CA SER A 257 -6.90 -12.92 8.93
C SER A 257 -7.59 -12.23 10.11
N VAL A 258 -7.94 -10.94 9.96
CA VAL A 258 -8.66 -10.19 11.00
C VAL A 258 -10.08 -10.74 11.16
N ALA A 259 -10.77 -11.08 10.06
CA ALA A 259 -12.09 -11.70 10.12
C ALA A 259 -12.09 -13.04 10.88
N VAL A 260 -11.09 -13.89 10.65
CA VAL A 260 -10.92 -15.15 11.41
C VAL A 260 -10.69 -14.89 12.90
N SER A 261 -9.90 -13.87 13.25
CA SER A 261 -9.64 -13.52 14.65
C SER A 261 -10.90 -12.98 15.36
N LEU A 262 -11.64 -12.09 14.69
CA LEU A 262 -12.92 -11.58 15.19
C LEU A 262 -13.97 -12.68 15.29
N PHE A 263 -13.96 -13.63 14.35
CA PHE A 263 -14.79 -14.82 14.41
C PHE A 263 -14.51 -15.64 15.68
N GLY A 264 -13.25 -15.94 15.97
CA GLY A 264 -12.86 -16.65 17.18
C GLY A 264 -13.36 -15.95 18.45
N LEU A 265 -13.24 -14.62 18.50
CA LEU A 265 -13.73 -13.82 19.63
C LEU A 265 -15.26 -13.86 19.77
N LEU A 266 -15.99 -13.74 18.67
CA LEU A 266 -17.46 -13.82 18.67
C LEU A 266 -17.94 -15.20 19.13
N MET A 267 -17.29 -16.26 18.66
CA MET A 267 -17.55 -17.64 19.10
C MET A 267 -17.32 -17.80 20.60
N ASN A 268 -16.24 -17.23 21.12
CA ASN A 268 -15.96 -17.25 22.55
C ASN A 268 -17.07 -16.54 23.33
N LEU A 269 -17.52 -15.38 22.86
CA LEU A 269 -18.60 -14.61 23.49
C LEU A 269 -19.94 -15.37 23.47
N CYS A 270 -20.29 -16.04 22.38
CA CYS A 270 -21.48 -16.89 22.31
C CYS A 270 -21.41 -18.02 23.34
N ASN A 271 -20.23 -18.62 23.53
CA ASN A 271 -19.97 -19.59 24.60
C ASN A 271 -19.92 -18.97 26.00
N VAL A 272 -20.09 -17.67 26.18
CA VAL A 272 -20.29 -17.08 27.51
C VAL A 272 -21.77 -16.76 27.70
N VAL A 273 -22.39 -16.11 26.71
CA VAL A 273 -23.73 -15.51 26.83
C VAL A 273 -24.89 -16.50 26.71
N VAL A 274 -24.74 -17.59 25.94
CA VAL A 274 -25.85 -18.54 25.72
C VAL A 274 -26.16 -19.33 26.99
N SER A 275 -27.35 -19.15 27.58
CA SER A 275 -27.79 -19.91 28.76
C SER A 275 -27.89 -21.42 28.47
N ILE A 276 -27.54 -22.25 29.44
CA ILE A 276 -27.55 -23.72 29.35
C ILE A 276 -28.74 -24.34 30.10
N GLU A 277 -29.72 -23.53 30.54
CA GLU A 277 -30.92 -24.05 31.22
C GLU A 277 -31.60 -25.20 30.44
N ASN A 278 -31.56 -25.15 29.10
CA ASN A 278 -31.88 -26.27 28.24
C ASN A 278 -30.66 -26.67 27.40
N ALA A 279 -29.99 -27.74 27.80
CA ALA A 279 -28.78 -28.23 27.14
C ALA A 279 -28.96 -28.50 25.65
N THR A 280 -30.13 -29.00 25.23
CA THR A 280 -30.40 -29.27 23.81
C THR A 280 -30.57 -27.98 23.00
N ALA A 281 -31.31 -27.01 23.53
CA ALA A 281 -31.48 -25.70 22.90
C ALA A 281 -30.17 -24.91 22.84
N ALA A 282 -29.36 -24.96 23.91
CA ALA A 282 -28.05 -24.34 23.97
C ALA A 282 -27.09 -24.97 22.94
N LEU A 283 -27.05 -26.30 22.86
CA LEU A 283 -26.23 -27.02 21.89
C LEU A 283 -26.65 -26.69 20.44
N LEU A 284 -27.95 -26.69 20.14
CA LEU A 284 -28.46 -26.32 18.82
C LEU A 284 -28.18 -24.86 18.46
N THR A 285 -28.26 -23.95 19.43
CA THR A 285 -27.96 -22.53 19.24
C THR A 285 -26.47 -22.34 18.95
N ILE A 286 -25.60 -22.96 19.76
CA ILE A 286 -24.15 -22.90 19.55
C ILE A 286 -23.79 -23.54 18.20
N ALA A 287 -24.31 -24.73 17.89
CA ALA A 287 -24.06 -25.41 16.62
C ALA A 287 -24.57 -24.60 15.41
N GLY A 288 -25.75 -23.98 15.52
CA GLY A 288 -26.30 -23.10 14.48
C GLY A 288 -25.44 -21.85 14.26
N LEU A 289 -24.95 -21.23 15.33
CA LEU A 289 -24.01 -20.10 15.24
C LEU A 289 -22.66 -20.55 14.67
N MET A 290 -22.12 -21.70 15.11
CA MET A 290 -20.90 -22.27 14.55
C MET A 290 -21.04 -22.47 13.04
N LEU A 291 -22.14 -23.10 12.61
CA LEU A 291 -22.39 -23.37 11.21
C LEU A 291 -22.55 -22.07 10.40
N MET A 292 -23.35 -21.12 10.90
CA MET A 292 -23.52 -19.81 10.25
C MET A 292 -22.17 -19.14 10.02
N ILE A 293 -21.32 -19.13 11.05
CA ILE A 293 -20.08 -18.41 10.93
C ILE A 293 -19.02 -19.20 10.14
N LEU A 294 -19.00 -20.53 10.21
CA LEU A 294 -18.21 -21.35 9.29
C LEU A 294 -18.61 -21.13 7.82
N VAL A 295 -19.91 -20.96 7.54
CA VAL A 295 -20.40 -20.62 6.19
C VAL A 295 -19.93 -19.23 5.76
N ILE A 296 -20.01 -18.23 6.63
CA ILE A 296 -19.54 -16.86 6.35
C ILE A 296 -18.01 -16.85 6.14
N GLY A 297 -17.25 -17.45 7.06
CA GLY A 297 -15.80 -17.55 6.98
C GLY A 297 -15.35 -18.33 5.74
N GLY A 298 -16.00 -19.46 5.45
CA GLY A 298 -15.77 -20.24 4.23
C GLY A 298 -16.13 -19.47 2.96
N ALA A 299 -17.20 -18.69 2.95
CA ALA A 299 -17.52 -17.80 1.84
C ALA A 299 -16.46 -16.69 1.67
N GLY A 300 -15.96 -16.12 2.76
CA GLY A 300 -14.85 -15.16 2.76
C GLY A 300 -13.55 -15.75 2.21
N LEU A 301 -13.16 -16.95 2.65
CA LEU A 301 -12.00 -17.68 2.14
C LEU A 301 -12.15 -18.05 0.66
N ARG A 302 -13.33 -18.50 0.23
CA ARG A 302 -13.59 -18.73 -1.21
C ARG A 302 -13.49 -17.45 -2.02
N LYS A 303 -13.99 -16.33 -1.49
CA LYS A 303 -13.83 -15.02 -2.12
C LYS A 303 -12.36 -14.63 -2.23
N TYR A 304 -11.57 -14.88 -1.18
CA TYR A 304 -10.11 -14.68 -1.21
C TYR A 304 -9.45 -15.50 -2.32
N PHE A 305 -9.68 -16.82 -2.36
CA PHE A 305 -9.05 -17.67 -3.38
C PHE A 305 -9.46 -17.26 -4.79
N ARG A 306 -10.74 -16.98 -5.05
CA ARG A 306 -11.18 -16.46 -6.35
C ARG A 306 -10.53 -15.13 -6.72
N TRP A 307 -10.30 -14.29 -5.72
CA TRP A 307 -9.64 -13.00 -5.93
C TRP A 307 -8.16 -13.21 -6.26
N VAL A 308 -7.48 -14.16 -5.61
CA VAL A 308 -6.10 -14.56 -5.93
C VAL A 308 -6.06 -15.12 -7.36
N ASP A 309 -6.98 -16.01 -7.72
CA ASP A 309 -7.11 -16.55 -9.08
C ASP A 309 -7.29 -15.44 -10.11
N GLN A 310 -8.18 -14.48 -9.83
CA GLN A 310 -8.42 -13.34 -10.72
C GLN A 310 -7.16 -12.48 -10.88
N CYS A 311 -6.41 -12.25 -9.81
CA CYS A 311 -5.15 -11.53 -9.86
C CYS A 311 -4.11 -12.29 -10.69
N SER A 312 -4.00 -13.61 -10.51
CA SER A 312 -3.12 -14.48 -11.31
C SER A 312 -3.48 -14.46 -12.79
N LEU A 313 -4.78 -14.48 -13.13
CA LEU A 313 -5.24 -14.38 -14.52
C LEU A 313 -4.93 -13.00 -15.13
N GLN A 314 -5.11 -11.92 -14.38
CA GLN A 314 -4.74 -10.57 -14.82
C GLN A 314 -3.23 -10.42 -15.05
N LEU A 315 -2.42 -11.19 -14.32
CA LEU A 315 -0.97 -11.26 -14.50
C LEU A 315 -0.56 -12.08 -15.73
N ALA A 316 -1.28 -13.17 -16.01
CA ALA A 316 -1.04 -13.99 -17.19
C ALA A 316 -1.32 -13.24 -18.51
N ASP A 317 -2.26 -12.29 -18.48
CA ASP A 317 -2.60 -11.41 -19.61
C ASP A 317 -2.08 -9.97 -19.38
N PHE A 318 -1.02 -9.83 -18.60
CA PHE A 318 -0.45 -8.53 -18.29
C PHE A 318 0.12 -7.88 -19.56
N SER A 319 -0.32 -6.66 -19.85
CA SER A 319 0.26 -5.85 -20.92
C SER A 319 0.44 -4.40 -20.49
N MET A 320 1.64 -3.88 -20.71
CA MET A 320 1.99 -2.48 -20.51
C MET A 320 1.18 -1.58 -21.45
N ALA A 321 0.86 -2.03 -22.66
CA ALA A 321 0.03 -1.28 -23.59
C ALA A 321 -1.40 -1.07 -23.06
N ALA A 322 -1.94 -2.07 -22.34
CA ALA A 322 -3.25 -2.00 -21.71
C ALA A 322 -3.26 -1.19 -20.40
N ALA A 323 -2.11 -0.96 -19.76
CA ALA A 323 -2.01 -0.20 -18.53
C ALA A 323 -2.43 1.27 -18.75
N LYS A 324 -3.16 1.86 -17.81
CA LYS A 324 -3.68 3.24 -17.88
C LYS A 324 -2.63 4.24 -17.42
N ALA A 325 -2.35 5.22 -18.27
CA ALA A 325 -1.56 6.41 -17.96
C ALA A 325 -2.49 7.62 -17.80
N HIS A 326 -2.22 8.51 -16.84
CA HIS A 326 -3.06 9.69 -16.64
C HIS A 326 -2.98 10.65 -17.83
N CYS A 327 -1.77 10.86 -18.37
CA CYS A 327 -1.52 11.70 -19.54
C CYS A 327 -2.42 11.30 -20.73
N CYS A 328 -2.61 10.01 -20.99
CA CYS A 328 -3.48 9.54 -22.08
C CYS A 328 -4.96 9.78 -21.80
N THR A 329 -5.40 9.73 -20.54
CA THR A 329 -6.82 9.96 -20.18
C THR A 329 -7.26 11.41 -20.34
N ILE A 330 -6.31 12.35 -20.29
CA ILE A 330 -6.55 13.78 -20.49
C ILE A 330 -6.15 14.24 -21.91
N ASN A 331 -5.96 13.30 -22.84
CA ASN A 331 -5.51 13.55 -24.22
C ASN A 331 -4.19 14.35 -24.31
N HIS A 332 -3.29 14.16 -23.34
CA HIS A 332 -2.00 14.86 -23.26
C HIS A 332 -2.13 16.38 -23.17
N VAL A 333 -3.21 16.87 -22.56
CA VAL A 333 -3.44 18.29 -22.31
C VAL A 333 -3.72 18.48 -20.82
N ASP A 334 -2.96 19.36 -20.16
CA ASP A 334 -3.13 19.65 -18.75
C ASP A 334 -4.33 20.57 -18.48
N GLU A 335 -4.54 20.92 -17.20
CA GLU A 335 -5.63 21.79 -16.76
C GLU A 335 -5.55 23.22 -17.33
N PHE A 336 -4.38 23.63 -17.82
CA PHE A 336 -4.11 24.95 -18.41
C PHE A 336 -4.13 24.94 -19.94
N GLY A 337 -4.43 23.80 -20.57
CA GLY A 337 -4.44 23.66 -22.03
C GLY A 337 -3.07 23.43 -22.65
N VAL A 338 -2.02 23.19 -21.84
CA VAL A 338 -0.65 22.95 -22.31
C VAL A 338 -0.47 21.48 -22.64
N ARG A 339 0.18 21.22 -23.79
CA ARG A 339 0.50 19.85 -24.22
C ARG A 339 1.57 19.24 -23.31
N THR A 340 1.29 18.05 -22.79
CA THR A 340 2.19 17.30 -21.90
C THR A 340 2.85 16.13 -22.61
N LEU A 341 3.98 15.65 -22.08
CA LEU A 341 4.65 14.45 -22.58
C LEU A 341 3.83 13.20 -22.27
N CYS A 342 4.00 12.17 -23.10
CA CYS A 342 3.34 10.89 -22.90
C CYS A 342 4.15 10.01 -21.94
N ASP A 343 3.69 9.87 -20.69
CA ASP A 343 4.30 8.97 -19.69
C ASP A 343 4.52 7.56 -20.24
N ARG A 344 3.59 7.07 -21.08
CA ARG A 344 3.69 5.74 -21.69
C ARG A 344 4.91 5.58 -22.57
N GLU A 345 5.18 6.57 -23.41
CA GLU A 345 6.30 6.53 -24.35
C GLU A 345 7.62 6.64 -23.59
N VAL A 346 7.69 7.53 -22.59
CA VAL A 346 8.87 7.66 -21.72
C VAL A 346 9.16 6.37 -20.95
N ILE A 347 8.12 5.76 -20.34
CA ILE A 347 8.25 4.51 -19.58
C ILE A 347 8.60 3.34 -20.50
N ALA A 348 8.01 3.28 -21.70
CA ALA A 348 8.35 2.25 -22.68
C ALA A 348 9.82 2.34 -23.10
N GLU A 349 10.35 3.54 -23.32
CA GLU A 349 11.78 3.74 -23.61
C GLU A 349 12.67 3.27 -22.45
N CYS A 350 12.29 3.56 -21.20
CA CYS A 350 13.00 3.07 -20.02
C CYS A 350 13.03 1.53 -19.98
N VAL A 351 11.87 0.90 -20.21
CA VAL A 351 11.72 -0.56 -20.17
C VAL A 351 12.51 -1.21 -21.30
N CYS A 352 12.44 -0.69 -22.52
CA CYS A 352 13.26 -1.15 -23.64
C CYS A 352 14.76 -1.03 -23.32
N SER A 353 15.19 0.08 -22.71
CA SER A 353 16.58 0.26 -22.27
C SER A 353 17.01 -0.77 -21.23
N TRP A 354 16.11 -1.17 -20.32
CA TRP A 354 16.41 -2.09 -19.23
C TRP A 354 16.37 -3.56 -19.61
N PHE A 355 15.38 -3.96 -20.41
CA PHE A 355 15.03 -5.35 -20.71
C PHE A 355 15.25 -5.74 -22.18
N GLY A 356 15.59 -4.80 -23.07
CA GLY A 356 15.72 -5.02 -24.50
C GLY A 356 14.42 -4.70 -25.25
N SER A 357 13.28 -5.14 -24.71
CA SER A 357 11.96 -4.86 -25.25
C SER A 357 10.87 -4.89 -24.18
N VAL A 358 9.73 -4.25 -24.46
CA VAL A 358 8.52 -4.35 -23.62
C VAL A 358 8.06 -5.80 -23.49
N LYS A 359 8.19 -6.59 -24.56
CA LYS A 359 7.78 -7.99 -24.59
C LYS A 359 8.60 -8.86 -23.64
N GLU A 360 9.93 -8.72 -23.64
CA GLU A 360 10.82 -9.46 -22.73
C GLU A 360 10.53 -9.11 -21.26
N PHE A 361 10.19 -7.84 -20.99
CA PHE A 361 9.73 -7.42 -19.67
C PHE A 361 8.41 -8.09 -19.26
N GLU A 362 7.39 -8.06 -20.13
CA GLU A 362 6.08 -8.68 -19.87
C GLU A 362 6.20 -10.20 -19.63
N GLU A 363 7.04 -10.88 -20.41
CA GLU A 363 7.35 -12.31 -20.22
C GLU A 363 8.04 -12.58 -18.87
N SER A 364 9.00 -11.73 -18.49
CA SER A 364 9.71 -11.84 -17.21
C SER A 364 8.76 -11.67 -16.02
N VAL A 365 7.87 -10.67 -16.06
CA VAL A 365 6.85 -10.46 -15.03
C VAL A 365 5.91 -11.66 -14.97
N THR A 366 5.38 -12.09 -16.11
CA THR A 366 4.44 -13.21 -16.15
C THR A 366 5.05 -14.47 -15.55
N LEU A 367 6.29 -14.79 -15.91
CA LEU A 367 7.01 -15.96 -15.40
C LEU A 367 7.28 -15.87 -13.90
N PHE A 368 7.72 -14.70 -13.40
CA PHE A 368 7.94 -14.48 -11.98
C PHE A 368 6.67 -14.71 -11.15
N PHE A 369 5.56 -14.11 -11.54
CA PHE A 369 4.31 -14.21 -10.78
C PHE A 369 3.70 -15.61 -10.85
N LEU A 370 3.77 -16.30 -12.00
CA LEU A 370 3.32 -17.69 -12.10
C LEU A 370 4.08 -18.63 -11.16
N ALA A 371 5.38 -18.39 -10.98
CA ALA A 371 6.22 -19.19 -10.08
C ALA A 371 5.97 -18.89 -8.59
N HIS A 372 5.62 -17.64 -8.23
CA HIS A 372 5.67 -17.18 -6.84
C HIS A 372 4.31 -16.89 -6.19
N VAL A 373 3.25 -16.58 -6.94
CA VAL A 373 1.95 -16.19 -6.37
C VAL A 373 1.31 -17.30 -5.53
N TRP A 374 1.60 -18.57 -5.83
CA TRP A 374 1.04 -19.72 -5.12
C TRP A 374 1.87 -20.18 -3.90
N LEU A 375 3.13 -19.75 -3.81
CA LEU A 375 4.08 -20.23 -2.79
C LEU A 375 4.18 -19.31 -1.57
N SER A 376 3.51 -18.15 -1.57
CA SER A 376 3.58 -17.14 -0.53
C SER A 376 2.22 -16.74 0.02
#